data_AF-A0A5B8M697-F1
#
_entry.id   AF-A0A5B8M697-F1
#
_cell.length_a   1.000
_cell.length_b   1.000
_cell.length_c   1.000
_cell.angle_alpha   90.00
_cell.angle_beta   90.00
_cell.angle_gamma   90.00
#
_symmetry.space_group_name_H-M   'P 1'
#
loop_
_entity.id
_entity.type
_entity.pdbx_description
1 polymer ?
#
loop_
_entity_poly.entity_id
_entity_poly.type
_entity_poly.pdbx_seq_one_letter_code
_entity_poly.pdbx_strand_id
1 'polypeptide(L)'
;MAVNSNADAHGADGGNAGRAGAGIPDTARDGAGASGAFAADLLRGHTDTIVLGVLRRGDNYGYEIHKAIREAAGGEYEIKEATLYASFRRLTKDGLIEPYWGDETQGGRRKYYRITDAGRAVYTSNVAAWIATRRIIDSLLDAKER
;
A
#
# COMPACT_ATOMS: atom_id res chain seq x y z
N MET A 1 -62.70 -1.63 -17.56
CA MET A 1 -61.54 -0.89 -17.02
C MET A 1 -62.04 0.13 -16.01
N ALA A 2 -62.13 -0.29 -14.76
CA ALA A 2 -62.15 0.51 -13.54
C ALA A 2 -62.36 -0.47 -12.37
N VAL A 3 -61.54 -0.30 -11.34
CA VAL A 3 -61.68 -0.69 -9.94
C VAL A 3 -61.75 -2.17 -9.50
N ASN A 4 -60.99 -2.36 -8.43
CA ASN A 4 -60.62 -3.52 -7.64
C ASN A 4 -61.80 -4.10 -6.82
N SER A 5 -61.80 -5.40 -6.56
CA SER A 5 -62.57 -6.01 -5.47
C SER A 5 -61.99 -7.38 -5.05
N ASN A 6 -61.44 -7.38 -3.83
CA ASN A 6 -61.57 -8.39 -2.76
C ASN A 6 -61.61 -9.89 -3.12
N ALA A 7 -60.74 -10.68 -2.47
CA ALA A 7 -61.16 -11.57 -1.38
C ALA A 7 -60.03 -12.51 -0.91
N ASP A 8 -60.12 -12.80 0.37
CA ASP A 8 -59.25 -13.57 1.25
C ASP A 8 -59.12 -15.08 0.96
N ALA A 9 -58.06 -15.62 1.58
CA ALA A 9 -58.03 -16.84 2.41
C ALA A 9 -57.58 -18.21 1.84
N HIS A 10 -56.56 -18.71 2.56
CA HIS A 10 -56.39 -20.06 3.12
C HIS A 10 -55.73 -21.17 2.26
N GLY A 11 -54.67 -21.77 2.85
CA GLY A 11 -54.19 -23.11 2.50
C GLY A 11 -52.77 -23.45 2.98
N ALA A 12 -52.70 -24.16 4.13
CA ALA A 12 -51.79 -25.25 4.53
C ALA A 12 -50.25 -25.11 4.32
N ASP A 13 -49.42 -25.13 5.36
CA ASP A 13 -48.92 -26.29 6.14
C ASP A 13 -47.93 -27.19 5.37
N GLY A 14 -46.75 -27.39 5.97
CA GLY A 14 -45.63 -28.12 5.36
C GLY A 14 -44.33 -27.83 6.12
N GLY A 15 -44.11 -28.57 7.19
CA GLY A 15 -42.91 -28.47 8.02
C GLY A 15 -41.60 -28.75 7.25
N ASN A 16 -40.51 -28.19 7.76
CA ASN A 16 -39.19 -28.73 7.47
C ASN A 16 -38.36 -28.79 8.76
N ALA A 17 -38.08 -30.03 9.15
CA ALA A 17 -37.25 -30.41 10.27
C ALA A 17 -35.79 -29.97 10.05
N GLY A 18 -35.09 -29.80 11.17
CA GLY A 18 -33.74 -29.24 11.22
C GLY A 18 -32.70 -30.00 10.41
N ARG A 19 -31.72 -29.23 9.95
CA ARG A 19 -30.35 -29.72 9.78
C ARG A 19 -29.43 -28.79 10.54
N ALA A 20 -28.90 -29.30 11.65
CA ALA A 20 -27.75 -28.76 12.34
C ALA A 20 -26.57 -28.70 11.35
N GLY A 21 -26.28 -27.51 10.84
CA GLY A 21 -25.02 -27.20 10.18
C GLY A 21 -24.05 -26.74 11.26
N ALA A 22 -23.09 -27.58 11.61
CA ALA A 22 -21.98 -27.23 12.49
C ALA A 22 -21.35 -25.91 12.00
N GLY A 23 -21.39 -24.88 12.85
CA GLY A 23 -20.64 -23.65 12.63
C GLY A 23 -19.16 -24.01 12.54
N ILE A 24 -18.56 -23.78 11.38
CA ILE A 24 -17.11 -23.79 11.24
C ILE A 24 -16.58 -22.66 12.12
N PRO A 25 -15.68 -22.89 13.09
CA PRO A 25 -15.14 -21.82 13.91
C PRO A 25 -14.34 -20.84 13.05
N ASP A 26 -14.75 -19.58 13.11
CA ASP A 26 -14.14 -18.41 12.51
C ASP A 26 -12.94 -17.97 13.37
N THR A 27 -11.82 -18.70 13.29
CA THR A 27 -10.61 -18.37 14.08
C THR A 27 -9.34 -18.25 13.23
N ALA A 28 -9.44 -18.41 11.91
CA ALA A 28 -8.29 -18.33 11.00
C ALA A 28 -8.20 -17.02 10.19
N ARG A 29 -9.21 -16.14 10.25
CA ARG A 29 -9.25 -14.90 9.44
C ARG A 29 -8.57 -13.69 10.10
N ASP A 30 -8.41 -13.69 11.41
CA ASP A 30 -7.94 -12.49 12.14
C ASP A 30 -6.41 -12.34 12.19
N GLY A 31 -5.65 -13.45 12.09
CA GLY A 31 -4.18 -13.43 12.19
C GLY A 31 -3.47 -12.87 10.97
N ALA A 32 -3.97 -13.16 9.76
CA ALA A 32 -3.40 -12.66 8.52
C ALA A 32 -3.65 -11.15 8.32
N GLY A 33 -4.80 -10.65 8.81
CA GLY A 33 -5.15 -9.23 8.74
C GLY A 33 -4.26 -8.35 9.62
N ALA A 34 -3.93 -8.82 10.83
CA ALA A 34 -3.08 -8.06 11.77
C ALA A 34 -1.61 -7.99 11.32
N SER A 35 -1.04 -9.09 10.83
CA SER A 35 0.33 -9.12 10.31
C SER A 35 0.48 -8.27 9.04
N GLY A 36 -0.50 -8.35 8.13
CA GLY A 36 -0.55 -7.51 6.94
C GLY A 36 -0.68 -6.01 7.26
N ALA A 37 -1.49 -5.64 8.25
CA ALA A 37 -1.61 -4.26 8.70
C ALA A 37 -0.29 -3.71 9.27
N PHE A 38 0.40 -4.51 10.11
CA PHE A 38 1.70 -4.14 10.66
C PHE A 38 2.75 -3.91 9.56
N ALA A 39 2.85 -4.83 8.59
CA ALA A 39 3.75 -4.69 7.45
C ALA A 39 3.42 -3.46 6.58
N ALA A 40 2.14 -3.23 6.30
CA ALA A 40 1.69 -2.08 5.51
C ALA A 40 2.03 -0.74 6.17
N ASP A 41 1.91 -0.64 7.50
CA ASP A 41 2.23 0.58 8.23
C ASP A 41 3.74 0.82 8.33
N LEU A 42 4.55 -0.23 8.49
CA LEU A 42 6.01 -0.13 8.37
C LEU A 42 6.42 0.41 6.99
N LEU A 43 5.87 -0.15 5.90
CA LEU A 43 6.18 0.28 4.54
C LEU A 43 5.71 1.72 4.29
N ARG A 44 4.49 2.05 4.73
CA ARG A 44 3.95 3.42 4.63
C ARG A 44 4.83 4.42 5.36
N GLY A 45 5.32 4.08 6.55
CA GLY A 45 6.23 4.91 7.35
C GLY A 45 7.56 5.22 6.67
N HIS A 46 7.98 4.40 5.71
CA HIS A 46 9.26 4.54 5.00
C HIS A 46 9.10 4.94 3.53
N THR A 47 7.90 5.35 3.11
CA THR A 47 7.59 5.75 1.73
C THR A 47 8.61 6.74 1.16
N ASP A 48 8.99 7.76 1.93
CA ASP A 48 9.90 8.81 1.48
C ASP A 48 11.29 8.23 1.14
N THR A 49 11.82 7.36 1.99
CA THR A 49 13.09 6.64 1.74
C THR A 49 12.99 5.71 0.54
N ILE A 50 11.85 5.04 0.35
CA ILE A 50 11.60 4.16 -0.80
C ILE A 50 11.63 4.97 -2.11
N VAL A 51 10.95 6.12 -2.15
CA VAL A 51 10.96 7.03 -3.31
C VAL A 51 12.36 7.52 -3.63
N LEU A 52 13.12 7.96 -2.61
CA LEU A 52 14.53 8.36 -2.80
C LEU A 52 15.37 7.20 -3.35
N GLY A 53 15.13 5.97 -2.90
CA GLY A 53 15.81 4.78 -3.41
C GLY A 53 15.55 4.48 -4.88
N VAL A 54 14.34 4.77 -5.37
CA VAL A 54 14.00 4.68 -6.80
C VAL A 54 14.74 5.77 -7.59
N LEU A 55 14.62 7.02 -7.15
CA LEU A 55 15.21 8.18 -7.84
C LEU A 55 16.75 8.18 -7.82
N ARG A 56 17.38 7.47 -6.87
CA ARG A 56 18.84 7.25 -6.85
C ARG A 56 19.34 6.54 -8.11
N ARG A 57 18.50 5.74 -8.78
CA ARG A 57 18.85 4.99 -9.99
C ARG A 57 18.69 5.81 -11.28
N GLY A 58 18.04 6.98 -11.20
CA GLY A 58 17.79 7.84 -12.34
C GLY A 58 16.54 8.69 -12.14
N ASP A 59 16.49 9.82 -12.83
CA ASP A 59 15.33 10.71 -12.82
C ASP A 59 14.09 10.00 -13.36
N ASN A 60 12.94 10.23 -12.75
CA ASN A 60 11.74 9.48 -13.11
C ASN A 60 10.44 10.26 -12.86
N TYR A 61 9.33 9.82 -13.43
CA TYR A 61 8.02 10.45 -13.26
C TYR A 61 7.06 9.57 -12.46
N GLY A 62 6.00 10.18 -11.92
CA GLY A 62 5.17 9.57 -10.87
C GLY A 62 4.67 8.15 -11.15
N TYR A 63 4.21 7.89 -12.39
CA TYR A 63 3.73 6.57 -12.79
C TYR A 63 4.84 5.50 -12.78
N GLU A 64 6.01 5.78 -13.35
CA GLU A 64 7.11 4.82 -13.36
C GLU A 64 7.72 4.63 -11.97
N ILE A 65 7.69 5.65 -11.11
CA ILE A 65 8.08 5.49 -9.70
C ILE A 65 7.13 4.53 -9.00
N HIS A 66 5.82 4.71 -9.16
CA HIS A 66 4.81 3.80 -8.61
C HIS A 66 5.02 2.36 -9.10
N LYS A 67 5.15 2.20 -10.42
CA LYS A 67 5.39 0.91 -11.07
C LYS A 67 6.67 0.24 -10.55
N ALA A 68 7.78 0.97 -10.47
CA ALA A 68 9.05 0.44 -9.98
C ALA A 68 8.97 -0.02 -8.51
N ILE A 69 8.20 0.66 -7.66
CA ILE A 69 7.97 0.24 -6.27
C ILE A 69 7.18 -1.07 -6.24
N ARG A 70 6.08 -1.16 -7.00
CA ARG A 70 5.24 -2.36 -7.07
C ARG A 70 6.02 -3.58 -7.57
N GLU A 71 6.82 -3.39 -8.62
CA GLU A 71 7.66 -4.46 -9.19
C GLU A 71 8.74 -4.92 -8.21
N ALA A 72 9.41 -4.00 -7.52
CA ALA A 72 10.42 -4.33 -6.51
C ALA A 72 9.83 -5.05 -5.29
N ALA A 73 8.54 -4.82 -4.99
CA ALA A 73 7.82 -5.48 -3.91
C ALA A 73 7.26 -6.87 -4.27
N GLY A 74 7.48 -7.37 -5.49
CA GLY A 74 6.98 -8.69 -5.90
C GLY A 74 5.45 -8.80 -5.93
N GLY A 75 4.73 -7.68 -5.93
CA GLY A 75 3.26 -7.64 -5.82
C GLY A 75 2.71 -7.79 -4.39
N GLU A 76 3.57 -7.94 -3.38
CA GLU A 76 3.16 -8.06 -1.97
C GLU A 76 2.78 -6.71 -1.34
N TYR A 77 3.17 -5.60 -1.97
CA TYR A 77 2.85 -4.27 -1.53
C TYR A 77 2.47 -3.35 -2.69
N GLU A 78 1.37 -2.63 -2.52
CA GLU A 78 0.94 -1.57 -3.42
C GLU A 78 0.82 -0.25 -2.66
N ILE A 79 1.62 0.73 -3.09
CA ILE A 79 1.51 2.09 -2.58
C ILE A 79 0.30 2.79 -3.20
N LYS A 80 -0.54 3.40 -2.36
CA LYS A 80 -1.64 4.25 -2.84
C LYS A 80 -1.06 5.51 -3.50
N GLU A 81 -1.64 5.91 -4.63
CA GLU A 81 -1.21 7.13 -5.34
C GLU A 81 -1.20 8.37 -4.43
N ALA A 82 -2.24 8.55 -3.61
CA ALA A 82 -2.33 9.67 -2.67
C ALA A 82 -1.13 9.72 -1.69
N THR A 83 -0.65 8.56 -1.24
CA THR A 83 0.52 8.45 -0.36
C THR A 83 1.79 8.82 -1.11
N LEU A 84 1.95 8.34 -2.35
CA LEU A 84 3.09 8.66 -3.20
C LEU A 84 3.16 10.16 -3.52
N TYR A 85 2.04 10.78 -3.89
CA TYR A 85 1.99 12.22 -4.14
C TYR A 85 2.20 13.05 -2.87
N ALA A 86 1.73 12.59 -1.71
CA ALA A 86 2.06 13.22 -0.43
C ALA A 86 3.57 13.15 -0.13
N SER A 87 4.22 12.04 -0.44
CA SER A 87 5.66 11.86 -0.34
C SER A 87 6.42 12.84 -1.25
N PHE A 88 6.05 12.94 -2.53
CA PHE A 88 6.67 13.91 -3.44
C PHE A 88 6.58 15.35 -2.92
N ARG A 89 5.43 15.75 -2.36
CA ARG A 89 5.26 17.08 -1.78
C ARG A 89 6.20 17.32 -0.60
N ARG A 90 6.33 16.35 0.32
CA ARG A 90 7.26 16.46 1.46
C ARG A 90 8.71 16.51 1.00
N LEU A 91 9.13 15.55 0.18
CA LEU A 91 10.49 15.47 -0.32
C LEU A 91 10.90 16.72 -1.11
N THR A 92 9.99 17.30 -1.89
CA THR A 92 10.24 18.56 -2.61
C THR A 92 10.36 19.73 -1.64
N LYS A 93 9.45 19.82 -0.66
CA LYS A 93 9.47 20.86 0.38
C LYS A 93 10.78 20.83 1.17
N ASP A 94 11.29 19.63 1.45
CA ASP A 94 12.51 19.41 2.23
C ASP A 94 13.79 19.52 1.37
N GLY A 95 13.66 19.84 0.07
CA GLY A 95 14.80 20.01 -0.85
C GLY A 95 15.53 18.69 -1.18
N LEU A 96 14.89 17.55 -0.94
CA LEU A 96 15.48 16.22 -1.16
C LEU A 96 15.28 15.73 -2.60
N ILE A 97 14.26 16.25 -3.28
CA ILE A 97 14.02 16.04 -4.70
C ILE A 97 13.66 17.35 -5.38
N GLU A 98 13.94 17.45 -6.68
CA GLU A 98 13.63 18.60 -7.51
C GLU A 98 12.70 18.17 -8.67
N PRO A 99 11.49 18.76 -8.78
CA PRO A 99 10.61 18.51 -9.91
C PRO A 99 11.03 19.33 -11.13
N TYR A 100 10.99 18.71 -12.31
CA TYR A 100 11.17 19.42 -13.58
C TYR A 100 10.18 18.90 -14.64
N TRP A 101 9.92 19.71 -15.66
CA TRP A 101 9.07 19.29 -16.78
C TRP A 101 9.95 18.62 -17.84
N GLY A 102 9.60 17.39 -18.20
CA GLY A 102 10.21 16.73 -19.35
C GLY A 102 9.69 17.29 -20.67
N ASP A 103 10.28 16.80 -21.75
CA ASP A 103 9.90 17.20 -23.10
C ASP A 103 8.44 16.83 -23.41
N GLU A 104 7.84 17.61 -24.30
CA GLU A 104 6.48 17.39 -24.74
C GLU A 104 6.43 16.14 -25.63
N THR A 105 5.69 15.14 -25.17
CA THR A 105 5.38 13.94 -25.95
C THR A 105 3.93 14.02 -26.45
N GLN A 106 3.51 13.08 -27.30
CA GLN A 106 2.16 12.99 -27.90
C GLN A 106 0.96 12.97 -26.89
N GLY A 107 1.21 13.09 -25.58
CA GLY A 107 0.20 13.19 -24.51
C GLY A 107 0.46 14.31 -23.49
N GLY A 108 1.27 15.32 -23.83
CA GLY A 108 1.60 16.45 -22.97
C GLY A 108 2.94 16.31 -22.21
N ARG A 109 3.27 17.32 -21.41
CA ARG A 109 4.49 17.35 -20.58
C ARG A 109 4.32 16.53 -19.31
N ARG A 110 5.26 15.62 -19.05
CA ARG A 110 5.32 14.85 -17.80
C ARG A 110 6.18 15.59 -16.77
N LYS A 111 5.74 15.60 -15.51
CA LYS A 111 6.57 16.07 -14.40
C LYS A 111 7.49 14.94 -13.94
N TYR A 112 8.79 15.14 -14.11
CA TYR A 112 9.86 14.29 -13.61
C TYR A 112 10.36 14.82 -12.28
N TYR A 113 11.04 13.95 -11.55
CA TYR A 113 11.71 14.24 -10.29
C TYR A 113 13.15 13.76 -10.37
N ARG A 114 14.06 14.60 -9.87
CA ARG A 114 15.47 14.31 -9.69
C ARG A 114 15.79 14.29 -8.20
N ILE A 115 16.60 13.35 -7.74
CA ILE A 115 17.11 13.37 -6.37
C ILE A 115 18.26 14.37 -6.25
N THR A 116 18.26 15.18 -5.18
CA THR A 116 19.35 16.12 -4.87
C THR A 116 20.46 15.44 -4.07
N ASP A 117 21.60 16.11 -3.89
CA ASP A 117 22.68 15.55 -3.06
C ASP A 117 22.28 15.44 -1.58
N ALA A 118 21.46 16.37 -1.08
CA ALA A 118 20.83 16.26 0.23
C ALA A 118 19.92 15.01 0.29
N GLY A 119 19.11 14.76 -0.75
CA GLY A 119 18.30 13.57 -0.86
C GLY A 119 19.11 12.27 -0.83
N ARG A 120 20.26 12.23 -1.53
CA ARG A 120 21.17 11.07 -1.52
C ARG A 120 21.77 10.84 -0.12
N ALA A 121 22.16 11.90 0.57
CA ALA A 121 22.69 11.82 1.93
C ALA A 121 21.64 11.30 2.93
N VAL A 122 20.40 11.82 2.83
CA VAL A 122 19.27 11.35 3.65
C VAL A 122 18.96 9.89 3.37
N TYR A 123 18.88 9.48 2.10
CA TYR A 123 18.67 8.07 1.74
C TYR A 123 19.72 7.16 2.37
N THR A 124 20.99 7.52 2.25
CA THR A 124 22.12 6.74 2.79
C THR A 124 22.02 6.61 4.31
N SER A 125 21.71 7.71 4.98
CA SER A 125 21.54 7.74 6.44
C SER A 125 20.34 6.89 6.90
N ASN A 126 19.21 6.99 6.20
CA ASN A 126 18.01 6.22 6.50
C ASN A 126 18.23 4.72 6.28
N VAL A 127 18.96 4.32 5.23
CA VAL A 127 19.30 2.91 4.99
C VAL A 127 20.21 2.37 6.09
N ALA A 128 21.23 3.13 6.51
CA ALA A 128 22.09 2.74 7.62
C ALA A 128 21.29 2.58 8.93
N ALA A 129 20.40 3.53 9.22
CA ALA A 129 19.51 3.47 10.38
C ALA A 129 18.56 2.28 10.32
N TRP A 130 18.00 1.97 9.14
CA TRP A 130 17.14 0.80 8.92
C TRP A 130 17.89 -0.50 9.22
N ILE A 131 19.10 -0.69 8.68
CA ILE A 131 19.90 -1.90 8.91
C ILE A 131 20.22 -2.06 10.40
N ALA A 132 20.61 -0.98 11.07
CA ALA A 132 20.89 -1.01 12.50
C ALA A 132 19.64 -1.35 13.33
N THR A 133 18.50 -0.75 12.99
CA THR A 133 17.22 -0.94 13.67
C THR A 133 16.72 -2.37 13.48
N ARG A 134 16.72 -2.89 12.25
CA ARG A 134 16.38 -4.28 11.94
C ARG A 134 17.21 -5.24 12.78
N ARG A 135 18.53 -5.06 12.82
CA ARG A 135 19.43 -5.91 13.63
C ARG A 135 19.06 -5.92 15.12
N ILE A 136 18.69 -4.76 15.67
CA ILE A 136 18.28 -4.64 17.07
C ILE A 136 16.96 -5.39 17.29
N ILE A 137 15.96 -5.16 16.44
CA ILE A 137 14.65 -5.82 16.51
C ILE A 137 14.80 -7.34 16.39
N ASP A 138 15.55 -7.82 15.39
CA ASP A 138 15.79 -9.25 15.18
C ASP A 138 16.42 -9.90 16.42
N SER A 139 17.30 -9.17 17.13
CA SER A 139 17.92 -9.65 18.37
C SER A 139 16.99 -9.61 19.58
N LEU A 140 16.01 -8.70 19.63
CA LEU A 140 15.07 -8.57 20.74
C LEU A 140 13.88 -9.54 20.59
N LEU A 141 13.54 -9.91 19.35
CA LEU A 141 12.45 -10.83 19.03
C LEU A 141 12.92 -12.28 18.84
N ASP A 142 14.21 -12.56 19.05
CA ASP A 142 14.84 -13.85 18.73
C ASP A 142 14.57 -14.33 17.28
N ALA A 143 14.39 -13.37 16.36
CA ALA A 143 14.07 -13.60 14.95
C ALA A 143 15.31 -13.76 14.07
N LYS A 144 16.48 -14.05 14.67
CA LYS A 144 17.68 -14.38 13.88
C LYS A 144 17.38 -15.65 13.08
N GLU A 145 17.42 -15.54 11.75
CA GLU A 145 17.43 -16.71 10.88
C GLU A 145 18.50 -17.68 11.38
N ARG A 146 18.10 -18.93 11.69
CA ARG A 146 19.02 -20.01 12.04
C ARG A 146 19.78 -20.48 10.82
#